data_AF-A0A3E0QGF7-F1
#
_entry.id   AF-A0A3E0QGF7-F1
#
_cell.length_a   1.000
_cell.length_b   1.000
_cell.length_c   1.000
_cell.angle_alpha   90.00
_cell.angle_beta   90.00
_cell.angle_gamma   90.00
#
_symmetry.space_group_name_H-M   'P 1'
#
loop_
_entity.id
_entity.type
_entity.pdbx_description
1 polymer ?
#
loop_
_entity_poly.entity_id
_entity_poly.type
_entity_poly.pdbx_seq_one_letter_code
_entity_poly.pdbx_strand_id
1 'polypeptide(L)'
;MTRESMEYDVVIIGGGPSGLATAIKLKQLDSNLNVCLLEKASEIGAHILSGNVFETRALDELLPNWKELNSPIKTKVSKEKFLFLE
;
A
#
# COMPACT_ATOMS: atom_id res chain seq x y z
N MET A 1 -13.93 -32.59 6.78
CA MET A 1 -13.35 -31.61 7.74
C MET A 1 -14.13 -30.32 7.61
N THR A 2 -14.63 -29.79 8.72
CA THR A 2 -15.31 -28.49 8.77
C THR A 2 -14.24 -27.41 8.85
N ARG A 3 -14.29 -26.39 7.99
CA ARG A 3 -13.39 -25.24 8.06
C ARG A 3 -14.01 -24.19 8.97
N GLU A 4 -13.21 -23.57 9.84
CA GLU A 4 -13.64 -22.38 10.57
C GLU A 4 -13.82 -21.21 9.58
N SER A 5 -14.80 -20.35 9.85
CA SER A 5 -15.14 -19.20 9.02
C SER A 5 -15.39 -17.97 9.88
N MET A 6 -15.01 -16.80 9.38
CA MET A 6 -15.28 -15.50 9.96
C MET A 6 -15.93 -14.61 8.88
N GLU A 7 -16.89 -13.78 9.26
CA GLU A 7 -17.54 -12.83 8.35
C GLU A 7 -16.87 -11.46 8.39
N TYR A 8 -16.71 -10.85 7.23
CA TYR A 8 -16.17 -9.51 7.03
C TYR A 8 -16.98 -8.81 5.94
N ASP A 9 -17.11 -7.50 6.01
CA ASP A 9 -17.77 -6.71 4.95
C ASP A 9 -16.91 -6.69 3.68
N VAL A 10 -15.59 -6.63 3.85
CA VAL A 10 -14.61 -6.64 2.76
C VAL A 10 -13.39 -7.47 3.15
N VAL A 11 -12.98 -8.36 2.25
CA VAL A 11 -11.71 -9.11 2.35
C VAL A 11 -10.78 -8.68 1.21
N ILE A 12 -9.58 -8.26 1.54
CA ILE A 12 -8.53 -7.81 0.62
C ILE A 12 -7.40 -8.84 0.65
N ILE A 13 -7.05 -9.40 -0.52
CA ILE A 13 -5.97 -10.36 -0.66
C ILE A 13 -4.72 -9.65 -1.22
N GLY A 14 -3.69 -9.55 -0.39
CA GLY A 14 -2.41 -8.91 -0.68
C GLY A 14 -2.21 -7.60 0.11
N GLY A 15 -1.14 -7.55 0.89
CA GLY A 15 -0.70 -6.38 1.67
C GLY A 15 0.29 -5.48 0.93
N GLY A 16 0.17 -5.40 -0.40
CA GLY A 16 0.92 -4.45 -1.23
C GLY A 16 0.34 -3.04 -1.20
N PRO A 17 0.92 -2.09 -1.98
CA PRO A 17 0.47 -0.71 -2.01
C PRO A 17 -1.03 -0.54 -2.34
N SER A 18 -1.55 -1.32 -3.30
CA SER A 18 -2.96 -1.26 -3.69
C SER A 18 -3.90 -1.81 -2.61
N GLY A 19 -3.56 -2.93 -1.98
CA GLY A 19 -4.35 -3.54 -0.93
C GLY A 19 -4.41 -2.66 0.32
N LEU A 20 -3.26 -2.13 0.75
CA LEU A 20 -3.19 -1.18 1.86
C LEU A 20 -3.92 0.12 1.54
N ALA A 21 -3.76 0.68 0.33
CA ALA A 21 -4.49 1.88 -0.08
C ALA A 21 -6.01 1.68 -0.05
N THR A 22 -6.48 0.51 -0.50
CA THR A 22 -7.89 0.14 -0.46
C THR A 22 -8.39 0.04 0.97
N ALA A 23 -7.67 -0.67 1.84
CA ALA A 23 -8.03 -0.81 3.25
C ALA A 23 -8.10 0.55 3.96
N ILE A 24 -7.10 1.40 3.76
CA ILE A 24 -7.06 2.76 4.31
C ILE A 24 -8.26 3.57 3.83
N LYS A 25 -8.52 3.59 2.51
CA LYS A 25 -9.62 4.38 1.95
C LYS A 25 -10.98 3.90 2.45
N LEU A 26 -11.20 2.58 2.55
CA LEU A 26 -12.44 2.02 3.11
C LEU A 26 -12.64 2.47 4.56
N LYS A 27 -11.61 2.39 5.40
CA LYS A 27 -11.71 2.85 6.80
C LYS A 27 -11.85 4.37 6.93
N GLN A 28 -11.34 5.15 5.97
CA GLN A 28 -11.58 6.60 5.89
C GLN A 28 -13.03 6.94 5.51
N LEU A 29 -13.64 6.14 4.62
CA LEU A 29 -15.03 6.34 4.19
C LEU A 29 -16.03 5.89 5.24
N ASP A 30 -15.77 4.76 5.91
CA ASP A 30 -16.56 4.26 7.02
C ASP A 30 -15.68 3.49 8.01
N SER A 31 -15.54 4.06 9.21
CA SER A 31 -14.77 3.45 10.30
C SER A 31 -15.41 2.20 10.89
N ASN A 32 -16.69 1.91 10.59
CA ASN A 32 -17.40 0.75 11.13
C ASN A 32 -17.27 -0.50 10.24
N LEU A 33 -16.79 -0.37 9.00
CA LEU A 33 -16.57 -1.51 8.11
C LEU A 33 -15.56 -2.49 8.72
N ASN A 34 -15.94 -3.76 8.76
CA ASN A 34 -15.08 -4.89 9.11
C ASN A 34 -14.26 -5.29 7.88
N VAL A 35 -13.02 -4.79 7.81
CA VAL A 35 -12.10 -5.04 6.70
C VAL A 35 -11.03 -6.04 7.14
N CYS A 36 -10.91 -7.14 6.41
CA CYS A 36 -9.80 -8.09 6.54
C CYS A 36 -8.78 -7.85 5.43
N LEU A 37 -7.50 -7.71 5.75
CA LEU A 37 -6.41 -7.71 4.78
C LEU A 37 -5.51 -8.90 5.06
N LEU A 38 -5.30 -9.74 4.05
CA LEU A 38 -4.51 -10.96 4.15
C LEU A 38 -3.23 -10.82 3.32
N GLU A 39 -2.08 -10.98 3.96
CA GLU A 39 -0.77 -11.00 3.31
C GLU A 39 -0.10 -12.36 3.60
N LYS A 40 0.57 -12.92 2.58
CA LYS A 40 1.29 -14.18 2.68
C LYS A 40 2.62 -14.03 3.41
N ALA A 41 3.27 -12.87 3.27
CA ALA A 41 4.52 -12.56 3.93
C ALA A 41 4.37 -12.60 5.45
N SER A 42 5.45 -12.95 6.15
CA SER A 42 5.50 -12.93 7.62
C SER A 42 5.29 -11.53 8.19
N GLU A 43 5.62 -10.50 7.41
CA GLU A 43 5.48 -9.09 7.75
C GLU A 43 5.04 -8.31 6.50
N ILE A 44 4.26 -7.24 6.71
CA ILE A 44 3.87 -6.34 5.63
C ILE A 44 5.13 -5.77 4.96
N GLY A 45 5.21 -5.93 3.64
CA GLY A 45 6.32 -5.43 2.84
C GLY A 45 7.46 -6.43 2.61
N ALA A 46 7.54 -7.55 3.34
CA ALA A 46 8.67 -8.49 3.20
C ALA A 46 8.73 -9.22 1.84
N HIS A 47 7.65 -9.19 1.05
CA HIS A 47 7.63 -9.68 -0.33
C HIS A 47 7.57 -8.56 -1.39
N ILE A 48 7.63 -7.29 -1.00
CA ILE A 48 7.61 -6.18 -1.96
C ILE A 48 9.01 -6.02 -2.57
N LEU A 49 9.10 -6.10 -3.89
CA LEU A 49 10.32 -5.82 -4.65
C LEU A 49 10.02 -4.77 -5.73
N SER A 50 10.76 -3.66 -5.71
CA SER A 50 10.62 -2.57 -6.67
C SER A 50 11.89 -1.73 -6.75
N GLY A 51 12.21 -1.18 -7.93
CA GLY A 51 13.19 -0.10 -8.07
C GLY A 51 12.69 1.25 -7.52
N ASN A 52 11.38 1.35 -7.30
CA ASN A 52 10.67 2.40 -6.59
C ASN A 52 11.00 3.86 -6.99
N VAL A 53 10.92 4.16 -8.29
CA VAL A 53 10.68 5.54 -8.74
C VAL A 53 9.21 5.87 -8.47
N PHE A 54 8.97 6.59 -7.38
CA PHE A 54 7.63 6.73 -6.80
C PHE A 54 6.99 8.08 -7.20
N GLU A 55 5.86 8.01 -7.93
CA GLU A 55 5.02 9.17 -8.22
C GLU A 55 4.10 9.46 -7.02
N THR A 56 4.25 10.63 -6.39
CA THR A 56 3.64 10.90 -5.08
C THR A 56 2.15 11.20 -5.14
N ARG A 57 1.59 11.52 -6.31
CA ARG A 57 0.19 11.93 -6.45
C ARG A 57 -0.80 11.00 -5.75
N ALA A 58 -0.65 9.67 -5.89
CA ALA A 58 -1.56 8.72 -5.25
C ALA A 58 -1.49 8.78 -3.71
N LEU A 59 -0.31 9.06 -3.17
CA LEU A 59 -0.13 9.23 -1.73
C LEU A 59 -0.64 10.59 -1.26
N ASP A 60 -0.47 11.65 -2.06
CA ASP A 60 -1.06 12.97 -1.82
C ASP A 60 -2.60 12.90 -1.74
N GLU A 61 -3.24 12.09 -2.59
CA GLU A 61 -4.70 11.86 -2.59
C GLU A 61 -5.17 10.96 -1.43
N LEU A 62 -4.39 9.95 -1.05
CA LEU A 62 -4.77 8.99 0.00
C LEU A 62 -4.51 9.52 1.41
N LEU A 63 -3.36 10.16 1.62
CA LEU A 63 -2.86 10.65 2.91
C LEU A 63 -2.25 12.06 2.72
N PRO A 64 -3.05 13.13 2.63
CA PRO A 64 -2.56 14.47 2.28
C PRO A 64 -1.42 15.02 3.15
N ASN A 65 -1.33 14.56 4.40
CA ASN A 65 -0.30 14.93 5.37
C ASN A 65 0.86 13.92 5.47
N TRP A 66 1.02 13.00 4.51
CA TRP A 66 2.02 11.91 4.59
C TRP A 66 3.44 12.41 4.85
N LYS A 67 3.79 13.61 4.40
CA LYS A 67 5.12 14.22 4.59
C LYS A 67 5.44 14.49 6.07
N GLU A 68 4.41 14.68 6.89
CA GLU A 68 4.53 14.92 8.34
C GLU A 68 4.56 13.61 9.15
N LEU A 69 4.12 12.49 8.54
CA LEU A 69 3.99 11.19 9.18
C LEU A 69 5.30 10.36 9.19
N ASN A 70 6.45 11.03 9.29
CA ASN A 70 7.78 10.40 9.22
C ASN A 70 7.92 9.46 8.00
N SER A 71 7.52 9.95 6.81
CA SER A 71 7.51 9.16 5.60
C SER A 71 8.91 8.66 5.19
N PRO A 72 9.01 7.42 4.67
CA PRO A 72 10.26 6.89 4.13
C PRO A 72 10.65 7.54 2.79
N ILE A 73 9.77 8.30 2.14
CA ILE A 73 10.04 8.98 0.87
C ILE A 73 10.86 10.24 1.13
N LYS A 74 12.20 10.08 1.13
CA LYS A 74 13.16 11.16 1.46
C LYS A 74 13.93 11.68 0.25
N THR A 75 14.00 10.90 -0.83
CA THR A 75 14.86 11.19 -1.98
C THR A 75 14.04 11.70 -3.16
N LYS A 76 14.15 13.00 -3.47
CA LYS A 76 13.51 13.59 -4.65
C LYS A 76 14.32 13.27 -5.91
N VAL A 77 13.63 12.83 -6.97
CA VAL A 77 14.24 12.67 -8.31
C VAL A 77 14.64 14.05 -8.83
N SER A 78 15.93 14.22 -9.16
CA SER A 78 16.48 15.47 -9.68
C SER A 78 16.84 15.42 -11.16
N LYS A 79 17.06 14.21 -11.70
CA LYS A 79 17.43 13.98 -13.10
C LYS A 79 17.04 12.58 -13.52
N GLU A 80 16.54 12.45 -14.75
CA GLU A 80 16.31 11.18 -15.42
C GLU A 80 17.26 11.07 -16.63
N LYS A 81 17.70 9.86 -16.94
CA LYS A 81 18.56 9.57 -18.08
C LYS A 81 18.13 8.26 -18.71
N PHE A 82 18.15 8.24 -20.04
CA PHE A 82 18.01 7.03 -20.83
C PHE A 82 19.30 6.85 -21.63
N LEU A 83 19.81 5.62 -21.69
CA LEU A 83 21.10 5.29 -22.30
C LEU A 83 20.92 4.12 -23.27
N PHE A 84 21.58 4.19 -24.41
CA PHE A 84 21.77 3.03 -25.29
C PHE A 84 23.09 2.36 -24.91
N LEU A 85 23.08 1.03 -24.84
CA LEU A 85 24.29 0.23 -24.62
C LEU A 85 24.68 -0.37 -25.97
N GLU A 86 25.94 -0.15 -26.37
CA GLU A 86 26.57 -0.77 -27.55
C GLU A 86 27.33 -2.04 -27.16
#